data_AF-A0A6A1UTU4-F1
#
_entry.id   AF-A0A6A1UTU4-F1
#
_cell.length_a   1.000
_cell.length_b   1.000
_cell.length_c   1.000
_cell.angle_alpha   90.00
_cell.angle_beta   90.00
_cell.angle_gamma   90.00
#
_symmetry.space_group_name_H-M   'P 1'
#
loop_
_entity.id
_entity.type
_entity.pdbx_description
1 polymer ?
#
loop_
_entity_poly.entity_id
_entity_poly.type
_entity_poly.pdbx_seq_one_letter_code
_entity_poly.pdbx_strand_id
1 'polypeptide(L)'
;MAGLVGHSFEMGGPSSGTFDDTNHIDRDDEHVTTEVGNDSPTTHPKSDTLISGCVFPLMLQACLVSAYNPSPLQDFCVAIDDPKSSVFVNGKFCKDPKLANATDFFFTGLQIPRNTSILVRSTVIPVNVAQIVGLNTLRISLAHIDYGPYGLNPPHTHPHGSEILVVLEVQCQYGNTVALAGLSSQNPGIITIANVVFRSNPPINSDVLTKAFQVEKKMIDYLQK
;
A
#
# COMPACT_ATOMS: atom_id res chain seq x y z
N MET A 1 -3.84 16.51 -35.33
CA MET A 1 -2.57 16.01 -34.77
C MET A 1 -2.14 16.93 -33.64
N ALA A 2 -2.17 16.47 -32.39
CA ALA A 2 -1.52 17.13 -31.26
C ALA A 2 -0.50 16.14 -30.71
N GLY A 3 0.79 16.47 -30.79
CA GLY A 3 1.88 15.62 -30.35
C GLY A 3 2.04 15.66 -28.84
N LEU A 4 2.03 14.49 -28.20
CA LEU A 4 2.54 14.32 -26.85
C LEU A 4 4.05 14.17 -26.91
N VAL A 5 4.77 15.06 -26.25
CA VAL A 5 6.21 14.91 -25.98
C VAL A 5 6.34 13.98 -24.77
N GLY A 6 6.80 12.75 -25.00
CA GLY A 6 7.18 11.83 -23.94
C GLY A 6 8.63 12.09 -23.52
N HIS A 7 8.86 12.28 -22.21
CA HIS A 7 10.20 12.19 -21.65
C HIS A 7 10.52 10.71 -21.39
N SER A 8 11.50 10.18 -22.10
CA SER A 8 12.10 8.87 -21.85
C SER A 8 12.91 8.91 -20.56
N PHE A 9 12.68 7.96 -19.66
CA PHE A 9 13.54 7.70 -18.51
C PHE A 9 14.52 6.58 -18.92
N GLU A 10 15.79 6.93 -19.16
CA GLU A 10 16.84 5.95 -19.41
C GLU A 10 17.32 5.39 -18.06
N MET A 11 17.16 4.09 -17.83
CA MET A 11 17.82 3.42 -16.71
C MET A 11 19.27 3.11 -17.11
N GLY A 12 20.21 3.72 -16.39
CA GLY A 12 21.64 3.45 -16.53
C GLY A 12 21.95 1.97 -16.34
N GLY A 13 22.85 1.43 -17.18
CA GLY A 13 23.27 0.03 -17.15
C GLY A 13 23.95 -0.39 -15.83
N PRO A 14 24.13 -1.70 -15.60
CA PRO A 14 24.61 -2.22 -14.34
C PRO A 14 26.08 -1.86 -14.12
N SER A 15 26.35 -0.99 -13.15
CA SER A 15 27.70 -0.79 -12.62
C SER A 15 28.03 -1.96 -11.68
N SER A 16 29.11 -2.68 -11.97
CA SER A 16 29.71 -3.68 -11.09
C SER A 16 30.27 -2.99 -9.84
N GLY A 17 29.52 -3.01 -8.74
CA GLY A 17 29.97 -2.55 -7.42
C GLY A 17 30.05 -3.71 -6.44
N THR A 18 31.20 -3.88 -5.80
CA THR A 18 31.44 -4.83 -4.72
C THR A 18 30.68 -4.44 -3.46
N PHE A 19 30.06 -5.42 -2.79
CA PHE A 19 29.30 -5.26 -1.55
C PHE A 19 30.27 -5.11 -0.37
N ASP A 20 30.23 -3.97 0.33
CA ASP A 20 31.06 -3.70 1.52
C ASP A 20 30.14 -3.52 2.74
N ASP A 21 30.35 -4.36 3.76
CA ASP A 21 29.49 -4.55 4.94
C ASP A 21 29.75 -3.49 6.02
N THR A 22 29.35 -2.24 5.79
CA THR A 22 29.25 -1.23 6.87
C THR A 22 27.93 -0.48 6.80
N ASN A 23 26.91 -1.04 7.44
CA ASN A 23 25.58 -0.45 7.56
C ASN A 23 25.56 0.60 8.70
N HIS A 24 25.88 1.85 8.37
CA HIS A 24 25.41 3.02 9.13
C HIS A 24 24.50 3.81 8.20
N ILE A 25 23.18 3.64 8.37
CA ILE A 25 22.19 4.46 7.66
C ILE A 25 22.03 5.73 8.47
N ASP A 26 22.78 6.77 8.12
CA ASP A 26 22.43 8.14 8.49
C ASP A 26 21.16 8.51 7.74
N ARG A 27 20.10 8.83 8.49
CA ARG A 27 18.87 9.41 7.93
C ARG A 27 19.12 10.89 7.69
N ASP A 28 19.45 11.24 6.45
CA ASP A 28 19.32 12.62 6.00
C ASP A 28 17.83 12.93 5.77
N ASP A 29 17.22 13.64 6.72
CA ASP A 29 15.89 14.23 6.60
C ASP A 29 15.93 15.37 5.57
N GLU A 30 15.87 15.05 4.27
CA GLU A 30 15.70 16.06 3.23
C GLU A 30 14.22 16.45 3.10
N HIS A 31 13.84 17.51 3.81
CA HIS A 31 12.54 18.18 3.69
C HIS A 31 12.42 18.87 2.32
N VAL A 32 11.64 18.29 1.40
CA VAL A 32 11.25 18.95 0.15
C VAL A 32 10.19 20.02 0.46
N THR A 33 10.60 21.29 0.58
CA THR A 33 9.71 22.44 0.56
C THR A 33 9.69 23.06 -0.84
N THR A 34 8.53 23.06 -1.49
CA THR A 34 8.29 23.83 -2.71
C THR A 34 8.22 25.32 -2.39
N GLU A 35 9.23 26.10 -2.78
CA GLU A 35 9.17 27.57 -2.70
C GLU A 35 8.51 28.15 -3.97
N VAL A 36 7.44 28.93 -3.79
CA VAL A 36 6.82 29.73 -4.85
C VAL A 36 7.57 31.05 -4.93
N GLY A 37 8.40 31.20 -5.96
CA GLY A 37 9.11 32.45 -6.25
C GLY A 37 8.16 33.55 -6.72
N ASN A 38 8.12 34.66 -6.00
CA ASN A 38 7.53 35.92 -6.45
C ASN A 38 8.61 37.01 -6.40
N ASP A 39 9.11 37.39 -7.57
CA ASP A 39 9.99 38.55 -7.75
C ASP A 39 9.18 39.86 -7.67
N SER A 40 9.58 40.78 -6.81
CA SER A 40 9.39 42.21 -7.04
C SER A 40 10.38 43.08 -6.25
N PRO A 41 10.78 44.25 -6.80
CA PRO A 41 12.05 44.86 -6.49
C PRO A 41 12.02 45.79 -5.27
N THR A 42 13.16 45.79 -4.59
CA THR A 42 13.56 46.58 -3.42
C THR A 42 13.58 48.10 -3.64
N THR A 43 12.99 48.86 -2.70
CA THR A 43 13.53 50.16 -2.22
C THR A 43 13.17 50.38 -0.73
N HIS A 44 14.18 50.70 0.09
CA HIS A 44 14.08 51.16 1.50
C HIS A 44 14.41 52.68 1.55
N PRO A 45 14.29 53.40 2.69
CA PRO A 45 13.24 53.39 3.72
C PRO A 45 12.80 54.82 4.11
N LYS A 46 11.68 54.98 4.82
CA LYS A 46 11.49 56.09 5.76
C LYS A 46 10.82 55.57 7.03
N SER A 47 11.44 55.89 8.15
CA SER A 47 10.99 55.61 9.52
C SER A 47 9.65 56.29 9.78
N ASP A 48 8.80 55.65 10.60
CA ASP A 48 8.28 56.22 11.85
C ASP A 48 7.13 55.37 12.43
N THR A 49 7.23 55.11 13.74
CA THR A 49 6.13 54.93 14.72
C THR A 49 5.43 53.56 14.90
N LEU A 50 5.83 52.90 16.00
CA LEU A 50 5.09 52.06 16.97
C LEU A 50 3.56 51.89 16.81
N ILE A 51 3.06 50.64 16.70
CA ILE A 51 1.88 50.12 17.42
C ILE A 51 2.01 48.60 17.67
N SER A 52 1.99 48.25 18.96
CA SER A 52 1.32 47.11 19.62
C SER A 52 0.79 45.94 18.78
N GLY A 53 1.24 44.72 19.12
CA GLY A 53 0.54 43.49 18.78
C GLY A 53 1.42 42.26 18.92
N CYS A 54 1.47 41.67 20.12
CA CYS A 54 1.97 40.30 20.30
C CYS A 54 1.03 39.33 19.57
N VAL A 55 1.28 39.09 18.29
CA VAL A 55 0.70 37.97 17.55
C VAL A 55 1.49 36.73 17.97
N PHE A 56 0.96 35.96 18.92
CA PHE A 56 1.40 34.58 19.13
C PHE A 56 0.89 33.77 17.93
N PRO A 57 1.73 33.24 17.04
CA PRO A 57 1.27 32.26 16.07
C PRO A 57 0.81 31.02 16.84
N LEU A 58 -0.49 30.73 16.76
CA LEU A 58 -1.05 29.47 17.22
C LEU A 58 -0.47 28.38 16.31
N MET A 59 0.64 27.78 16.75
CA MET A 59 1.28 26.65 16.09
C MET A 59 0.25 25.52 16.02
N LEU A 60 -0.31 25.30 14.83
CA LEU A 60 -1.11 24.12 14.54
C LEU A 60 -0.15 22.93 14.60
N GLN A 61 -0.02 22.35 15.80
CA GLN A 61 0.74 21.12 16.01
C GLN A 61 -0.01 20.01 15.27
N ALA A 62 0.31 19.82 13.99
CA ALA A 62 -0.11 18.65 13.24
C ALA A 62 0.50 17.43 13.94
N CYS A 63 -0.29 16.74 14.76
CA CYS A 63 0.10 15.44 15.28
C CYS A 63 0.20 14.49 14.09
N LEU A 64 1.42 14.17 13.67
CA LEU A 64 1.68 13.04 12.81
C LEU A 64 1.36 11.78 13.63
N VAL A 65 0.16 11.24 13.46
CA VAL A 65 -0.23 9.96 14.05
C VAL A 65 0.40 8.86 13.20
N SER A 66 1.47 8.25 13.70
CA SER A 66 2.05 7.04 13.10
C SER A 66 1.37 5.82 13.72
N ALA A 67 0.52 5.13 12.94
CA ALA A 67 -0.01 3.83 13.31
C ALA A 67 0.80 2.75 12.56
N TYR A 68 1.56 1.95 13.29
CA TYR A 68 2.41 0.91 12.71
C TYR A 68 2.39 -0.35 13.59
N ASN A 69 2.54 -1.54 13.00
CA ASN A 69 2.55 -2.79 13.79
C ASN A 69 3.75 -2.84 14.74
N PRO A 70 3.63 -3.40 15.96
CA PRO A 70 4.75 -3.47 16.91
C PRO A 70 6.01 -4.05 16.27
N SER A 71 7.16 -3.45 16.54
CA SER A 71 8.45 -4.01 16.11
C SER A 71 8.63 -5.41 16.69
N PRO A 72 9.22 -6.36 15.95
CA PRO A 72 9.49 -7.69 16.47
C PRO A 72 10.48 -7.59 17.65
N LEU A 73 10.20 -8.35 18.72
CA LEU A 73 11.04 -8.39 19.93
C LEU A 73 12.14 -9.46 19.84
N GLN A 74 12.12 -10.27 18.79
CA GLN A 74 13.05 -11.35 18.48
C GLN A 74 13.16 -11.50 16.96
N ASP A 75 14.17 -12.22 16.48
CA ASP A 75 14.45 -12.38 15.04
C ASP A 75 13.25 -12.91 14.24
N PHE A 76 12.55 -13.91 14.78
CA PHE A 76 11.35 -14.48 14.16
C PHE A 76 10.37 -15.06 15.19
N CYS A 77 9.10 -15.12 14.81
CA CYS A 77 8.03 -15.77 15.56
C CYS A 77 7.12 -16.50 14.57
N VAL A 78 7.48 -17.74 14.21
CA VAL A 78 6.70 -18.53 13.24
C VAL A 78 5.31 -18.83 13.80
N ALA A 79 4.27 -18.46 13.06
CA ALA A 79 2.89 -18.60 13.47
C ALA A 79 2.45 -20.07 13.65
N ILE A 80 1.54 -20.29 14.60
CA ILE A 80 0.71 -21.49 14.71
C ILE A 80 -0.77 -21.13 14.54
N ASP A 81 -1.55 -22.03 13.93
CA ASP A 81 -2.96 -21.78 13.62
C ASP A 81 -3.90 -21.97 14.81
N ASP A 82 -3.51 -22.79 15.79
CA ASP A 82 -4.38 -23.12 16.92
C ASP A 82 -3.55 -23.39 18.19
N PRO A 83 -3.28 -22.37 19.02
CA PRO A 83 -2.87 -22.66 20.38
C PRO A 83 -4.02 -23.39 21.07
N LYS A 84 -3.75 -24.44 21.86
CA LYS A 84 -4.77 -25.05 22.73
C LYS A 84 -5.32 -24.09 23.83
N SER A 85 -5.04 -22.79 23.73
CA SER A 85 -5.38 -21.76 24.70
C SER A 85 -6.53 -20.90 24.19
N SER A 86 -7.50 -20.62 25.05
CA SER A 86 -8.65 -19.72 24.78
C SER A 86 -8.28 -18.22 24.76
N VAL A 87 -7.01 -17.89 24.51
CA VAL A 87 -6.49 -16.52 24.58
C VAL A 87 -6.42 -15.93 23.18
N PHE A 88 -6.97 -14.74 22.99
CA PHE A 88 -6.84 -13.97 21.77
C PHE A 88 -5.67 -12.99 21.89
N VAL A 89 -4.80 -12.99 20.89
CA VAL A 89 -3.68 -12.04 20.78
C VAL A 89 -3.79 -11.25 19.48
N ASN A 90 -3.16 -10.08 19.42
CA ASN A 90 -2.99 -9.38 18.16
C ASN A 90 -1.94 -10.12 17.31
N GLY A 91 -2.32 -10.57 16.11
CA GLY A 91 -1.48 -11.41 15.24
C GLY A 91 -1.71 -12.91 15.46
N LYS A 92 -0.63 -13.69 15.52
CA LYS A 92 -0.67 -15.14 15.75
C LYS A 92 0.34 -15.56 16.83
N PHE A 93 0.04 -16.66 17.50
CA PHE A 93 0.95 -17.28 18.47
C PHE A 93 2.19 -17.82 17.78
N CYS A 94 3.33 -17.81 18.48
CA CYS A 94 4.59 -18.37 17.98
C CYS A 94 4.73 -19.84 18.40
N LYS A 95 5.30 -20.68 17.53
CA LYS A 95 5.92 -21.95 17.97
C LYS A 95 7.28 -21.69 18.65
N ASP A 96 7.80 -22.71 19.34
CA ASP A 96 9.16 -22.67 19.90
C ASP A 96 10.17 -22.36 18.78
N PRO A 97 11.01 -21.30 18.91
CA PRO A 97 12.00 -20.93 17.91
C PRO A 97 12.95 -22.07 17.51
N LYS A 98 13.21 -23.02 18.43
CA LYS A 98 14.06 -24.20 18.15
C LYS A 98 13.42 -25.19 17.17
N LEU A 99 12.10 -25.12 16.98
CA LEU A 99 11.34 -25.94 16.04
C LEU A 99 11.12 -25.23 14.69
N ALA A 100 11.62 -24.01 14.53
CA ALA A 100 11.59 -23.30 13.26
C ALA A 100 12.58 -23.91 12.26
N ASN A 101 12.17 -23.92 11.00
CA ASN A 101 12.98 -24.40 9.90
C ASN A 101 12.70 -23.57 8.63
N ALA A 102 13.53 -23.76 7.60
CA ALA A 102 13.44 -22.96 6.38
C ALA A 102 12.09 -23.08 5.65
N THR A 103 11.37 -24.20 5.79
CA THR A 103 10.08 -24.39 5.11
C THR A 103 8.97 -23.52 5.69
N ASP A 104 9.12 -23.01 6.91
CA ASP A 104 8.17 -22.07 7.52
C ASP A 104 8.15 -20.70 6.81
N PHE A 105 9.19 -20.38 6.05
CA PHE A 105 9.38 -19.11 5.34
C PHE A 105 9.26 -19.26 3.81
N PHE A 106 8.83 -20.44 3.35
CA PHE A 106 8.87 -20.79 1.93
C PHE A 106 7.47 -20.84 1.31
N PHE A 107 7.32 -20.27 0.11
CA PHE A 107 6.13 -20.39 -0.72
C PHE A 107 6.52 -20.69 -2.16
N THR A 108 5.79 -21.57 -2.81
CA THR A 108 6.07 -22.05 -4.17
C THR A 108 4.89 -21.78 -5.10
N GLY A 109 5.19 -21.61 -6.39
CA GLY A 109 4.18 -21.46 -7.44
C GLY A 109 3.88 -20.02 -7.84
N LEU A 110 4.65 -19.02 -7.38
CA LEU A 110 4.50 -17.63 -7.86
C LEU A 110 4.89 -17.47 -9.32
N GLN A 111 5.79 -18.31 -9.82
CA GLN A 111 6.19 -18.35 -11.23
C GLN A 111 5.14 -18.97 -12.15
N ILE A 112 4.06 -19.54 -11.60
CA ILE A 112 3.03 -20.23 -12.38
C ILE A 112 1.95 -19.21 -12.76
N PRO A 113 1.77 -18.89 -14.06
CA PRO A 113 0.75 -17.95 -14.50
C PRO A 113 -0.64 -18.40 -14.09
N ARG A 114 -1.49 -17.45 -13.69
CA ARG A 114 -2.85 -17.75 -13.26
C ARG A 114 -3.89 -17.51 -14.32
N ASN A 115 -5.00 -18.23 -14.18
CA ASN A 115 -6.13 -18.07 -15.07
C ASN A 115 -6.75 -16.68 -14.85
N THR A 116 -6.69 -15.85 -15.89
CA THR A 116 -7.29 -14.51 -15.93
C THR A 116 -8.55 -14.47 -16.80
N SER A 117 -9.07 -15.62 -17.22
CA SER A 117 -10.38 -15.73 -17.92
C SER A 117 -11.54 -15.68 -16.93
N ILE A 118 -11.54 -14.65 -16.08
CA ILE A 118 -12.56 -14.36 -15.05
C ILE A 118 -13.14 -12.96 -15.26
N LEU A 119 -14.22 -12.62 -14.55
CA LEU A 119 -14.98 -11.37 -14.77
C LEU A 119 -14.12 -10.09 -14.78
N VAL A 120 -13.22 -9.95 -13.79
CA VAL A 120 -12.33 -8.79 -13.65
C VAL A 120 -11.02 -8.94 -14.43
N ARG A 121 -10.82 -10.11 -15.05
CA ARG A 121 -9.65 -10.47 -15.86
C ARG A 121 -8.29 -10.25 -15.18
N SER A 122 -8.26 -10.33 -13.85
CA SER A 122 -7.04 -10.32 -13.03
C SER A 122 -7.15 -11.38 -11.93
N THR A 123 -6.04 -11.99 -11.56
CA THR A 123 -5.97 -12.95 -10.46
C THR A 123 -4.86 -12.55 -9.51
N VAL A 124 -5.22 -12.35 -8.25
CA VAL A 124 -4.30 -11.97 -7.17
C VAL A 124 -4.04 -13.18 -6.28
N ILE A 125 -2.77 -13.51 -6.06
CA ILE A 125 -2.33 -14.51 -5.10
C ILE A 125 -1.74 -13.78 -3.90
N PRO A 126 -2.44 -13.76 -2.75
CA PRO A 126 -1.85 -13.24 -1.53
C PRO A 126 -0.79 -14.22 -1.01
N VAL A 127 0.32 -13.66 -0.54
CA VAL A 127 1.43 -14.36 0.12
C VAL A 127 1.65 -13.64 1.44
N ASN A 128 0.71 -13.85 2.35
CA ASN A 128 0.69 -13.22 3.67
C ASN A 128 0.92 -14.27 4.76
N VAL A 129 0.77 -13.90 6.03
CA VAL A 129 1.01 -14.81 7.17
C VAL A 129 0.19 -16.10 7.15
N ALA A 130 -0.93 -16.14 6.41
CA ALA A 130 -1.72 -17.36 6.22
C ALA A 130 -1.07 -18.35 5.24
N GLN A 131 -0.28 -17.87 4.27
CA GLN A 131 0.46 -18.71 3.33
C GLN A 131 1.89 -18.99 3.78
N ILE A 132 2.55 -18.00 4.39
CA ILE A 132 3.89 -18.11 4.95
C ILE A 132 3.84 -17.77 6.43
N VAL A 133 3.72 -18.81 7.26
CA VAL A 133 3.62 -18.68 8.73
C VAL A 133 4.83 -17.97 9.36
N GLY A 134 5.99 -18.02 8.71
CA GLY A 134 7.20 -17.29 9.12
C GLY A 134 7.11 -15.76 9.01
N LEU A 135 6.15 -15.20 8.27
CA LEU A 135 5.97 -13.74 8.15
C LEU A 135 5.37 -13.09 9.39
N ASN A 136 4.94 -13.89 10.37
CA ASN A 136 4.36 -13.38 11.59
C ASN A 136 5.38 -12.51 12.36
N THR A 137 4.93 -11.36 12.83
CA THR A 137 5.71 -10.26 13.45
C THR A 137 6.66 -9.49 12.52
N LEU A 138 6.88 -9.93 11.28
CA LEU A 138 7.83 -9.29 10.35
C LEU A 138 7.25 -8.12 9.56
N ARG A 139 5.94 -7.89 9.65
CA ARG A 139 5.24 -6.75 9.01
C ARG A 139 5.44 -6.65 7.50
N ILE A 140 5.63 -7.78 6.84
CA ILE A 140 5.74 -7.83 5.39
C ILE A 140 4.81 -8.91 4.85
N SER A 141 4.26 -8.66 3.67
CA SER A 141 3.64 -9.68 2.83
C SER A 141 3.84 -9.32 1.36
N LEU A 142 3.52 -10.25 0.49
CA LEU A 142 3.60 -10.08 -0.94
C LEU A 142 2.23 -10.43 -1.57
N ALA A 143 1.96 -9.91 -2.76
CA ALA A 143 0.95 -10.47 -3.65
C ALA A 143 1.52 -10.59 -5.07
N HIS A 144 1.22 -11.70 -5.74
CA HIS A 144 1.48 -11.88 -7.16
C HIS A 144 0.20 -11.65 -7.94
N ILE A 145 0.27 -10.84 -8.99
CA ILE A 145 -0.91 -10.40 -9.73
C ILE A 145 -0.70 -10.70 -11.21
N ASP A 146 -1.56 -11.57 -11.75
CA ASP A 146 -1.67 -11.81 -13.17
C ASP A 146 -2.84 -10.99 -13.72
N TYR A 147 -2.57 -10.17 -14.73
CA TYR A 147 -3.58 -9.46 -15.51
C TYR A 147 -3.69 -10.09 -16.89
N GLY A 148 -4.91 -10.44 -17.28
CA GLY A 148 -5.24 -10.75 -18.66
C GLY A 148 -5.44 -9.47 -19.48
N PRO A 149 -5.73 -9.57 -20.77
CA PRO A 149 -5.99 -8.41 -21.62
C PRO A 149 -7.18 -7.61 -21.06
N TYR A 150 -6.98 -6.31 -20.82
CA TYR A 150 -7.94 -5.41 -20.16
C TYR A 150 -8.30 -5.81 -18.71
N GLY A 151 -7.44 -6.59 -18.06
CA GLY A 151 -7.55 -6.94 -16.64
C GLY A 151 -7.59 -5.71 -15.74
N LEU A 152 -8.47 -5.76 -14.75
CA LEU A 152 -8.57 -4.76 -13.69
C LEU A 152 -8.40 -5.45 -12.35
N ASN A 153 -7.54 -4.92 -11.49
CA ASN A 153 -7.62 -5.19 -10.07
C ASN A 153 -8.57 -4.13 -9.50
N PRO A 154 -9.81 -4.48 -9.10
CA PRO A 154 -10.83 -3.51 -8.77
C PRO A 154 -10.35 -2.51 -7.70
N PRO A 155 -10.86 -1.27 -7.69
CA PRO A 155 -10.52 -0.30 -6.66
C PRO A 155 -10.70 -0.87 -5.25
N HIS A 156 -9.62 -0.88 -4.48
CA HIS A 156 -9.56 -1.44 -3.15
C HIS A 156 -8.59 -0.67 -2.26
N THR A 157 -8.64 -0.96 -0.96
CA THR A 157 -7.67 -0.45 0.02
C THR A 157 -7.16 -1.59 0.92
N HIS A 158 -5.97 -1.35 1.47
CA HIS A 158 -5.35 -2.20 2.49
C HIS A 158 -5.41 -1.47 3.84
N PRO A 159 -6.34 -1.81 4.75
CA PRO A 159 -6.55 -1.05 5.98
C PRO A 159 -5.35 -1.07 6.94
N HIS A 160 -4.44 -2.03 6.81
CA HIS A 160 -3.33 -2.23 7.75
C HIS A 160 -1.94 -2.11 7.13
N GLY A 161 -1.80 -1.62 5.90
CA GLY A 161 -0.49 -1.52 5.27
C GLY A 161 -0.48 -0.70 3.99
N SER A 162 0.69 -0.15 3.68
CA SER A 162 0.99 0.45 2.38
C SER A 162 1.45 -0.63 1.41
N GLU A 163 1.27 -0.37 0.12
CA GLU A 163 1.65 -1.27 -0.97
C GLU A 163 2.69 -0.59 -1.87
N ILE A 164 3.71 -1.34 -2.28
CA ILE A 164 4.58 -1.01 -3.41
C ILE A 164 4.32 -2.02 -4.53
N LEU A 165 3.95 -1.52 -5.71
CA LEU A 165 3.65 -2.35 -6.87
C LEU A 165 4.78 -2.24 -7.89
N VAL A 166 5.32 -3.38 -8.32
CA VAL A 166 6.33 -3.50 -9.37
C VAL A 166 5.77 -4.33 -10.51
N VAL A 167 5.76 -3.76 -11.71
CA VAL A 167 5.38 -4.49 -12.93
C VAL A 167 6.60 -5.25 -13.43
N LEU A 168 6.48 -6.57 -13.56
CA LEU A 168 7.58 -7.45 -13.97
C LEU A 168 7.60 -7.69 -15.49
N GLU A 169 6.44 -7.93 -16.08
CA GLU A 169 6.30 -8.24 -17.50
C GLU A 169 5.05 -7.56 -18.05
N VAL A 170 5.18 -6.91 -19.21
CA VAL A 170 4.06 -6.38 -19.98
C VAL A 170 4.17 -6.93 -21.39
N GLN A 171 3.17 -7.69 -21.83
CA GLN A 171 3.05 -8.09 -23.23
C GLN A 171 2.20 -7.05 -23.98
N CYS A 172 2.74 -6.50 -25.07
CA CYS A 172 2.21 -5.36 -25.82
C CYS A 172 0.69 -5.43 -26.10
N GLN A 173 0.01 -4.28 -25.90
CA GLN A 173 -1.39 -3.87 -26.21
C GLN A 173 -2.56 -4.84 -25.92
N TYR A 174 -2.36 -6.15 -25.97
CA TYR A 174 -3.37 -7.21 -25.81
C TYR A 174 -2.80 -8.44 -25.09
N GLY A 175 -1.61 -8.32 -24.50
CA GLY A 175 -0.95 -9.42 -23.82
C GLY A 175 -1.18 -9.42 -22.31
N ASN A 176 -0.72 -10.48 -21.65
CA ASN A 176 -0.80 -10.57 -20.20
C ASN A 176 0.21 -9.61 -19.55
N THR A 177 -0.12 -9.16 -18.34
CA THR A 177 0.79 -8.35 -17.51
C THR A 177 0.95 -9.02 -16.16
N VAL A 178 2.18 -9.09 -15.66
CA VAL A 178 2.48 -9.64 -14.34
C VAL A 178 3.02 -8.53 -13.45
N ALA A 179 2.50 -8.44 -12.23
CA ALA A 179 2.98 -7.52 -11.21
C ALA A 179 3.19 -8.22 -9.87
N LEU A 180 4.13 -7.70 -9.08
CA LEU A 180 4.34 -8.05 -7.69
C LEU A 180 4.03 -6.85 -6.81
N ALA A 181 3.29 -7.08 -5.74
CA ALA A 181 2.99 -6.10 -4.72
C ALA A 181 3.66 -6.48 -3.41
N GLY A 182 4.53 -5.64 -2.86
CA GLY A 182 5.03 -5.76 -1.49
C GLY A 182 4.19 -4.93 -0.54
N LEU A 183 3.80 -5.46 0.61
CA LEU A 183 2.94 -4.76 1.58
C LEU A 183 3.59 -4.66 2.95
N SER A 184 3.47 -3.52 3.61
CA SER A 184 4.08 -3.22 4.93
C SER A 184 3.29 -3.80 6.13
N SER A 185 2.63 -4.93 5.92
CA SER A 185 1.93 -5.70 6.94
C SER A 185 1.93 -7.19 6.61
N GLN A 186 2.01 -8.03 7.65
CA GLN A 186 1.87 -9.48 7.52
C GLN A 186 0.44 -9.91 7.17
N ASN A 187 -0.54 -9.04 7.44
CA ASN A 187 -1.95 -9.22 7.13
C ASN A 187 -2.55 -7.84 6.77
N PRO A 188 -2.30 -7.35 5.55
CA PRO A 188 -2.69 -6.00 5.15
C PRO A 188 -4.22 -5.80 5.12
N GLY A 189 -4.99 -6.88 5.01
CA GLY A 189 -6.44 -6.85 4.77
C GLY A 189 -6.76 -6.38 3.35
N ILE A 190 -7.94 -6.67 2.82
CA ILE A 190 -8.37 -6.16 1.52
C ILE A 190 -9.81 -5.68 1.65
N ILE A 191 -10.05 -4.43 1.27
CA ILE A 191 -11.38 -3.83 1.20
C ILE A 191 -11.66 -3.44 -0.24
N THR A 192 -12.38 -4.27 -0.99
CA THR A 192 -12.86 -3.90 -2.33
C THR A 192 -14.00 -2.91 -2.20
N ILE A 193 -13.83 -1.72 -2.78
CA ILE A 193 -14.77 -0.59 -2.62
C ILE A 193 -16.17 -0.97 -3.12
N ALA A 194 -16.27 -1.59 -4.30
CA ALA A 194 -17.55 -2.01 -4.86
C ALA A 194 -18.29 -3.02 -3.96
N ASN A 195 -17.56 -3.94 -3.32
CA ASN A 195 -18.17 -4.93 -2.43
C ASN A 195 -18.71 -4.28 -1.15
N VAL A 196 -17.96 -3.37 -0.53
CA VAL A 196 -18.43 -2.71 0.70
C VAL A 196 -19.59 -1.76 0.43
N VAL A 197 -19.56 -1.03 -0.70
CA VAL A 197 -20.61 -0.05 -1.01
C VAL A 197 -21.89 -0.73 -1.52
N PHE A 198 -21.78 -1.66 -2.48
CA PHE A 198 -22.95 -2.20 -3.17
C PHE A 198 -23.30 -3.65 -2.80
N ARG A 199 -22.37 -4.42 -2.22
CA ARG A 199 -22.60 -5.84 -1.86
C ARG A 199 -22.37 -6.14 -0.38
N SER A 200 -22.50 -5.12 0.48
CA SER A 200 -22.44 -5.28 1.93
C SER A 200 -23.61 -6.11 2.46
N ASN A 201 -23.42 -6.76 3.61
CA ASN A 201 -24.45 -7.53 4.28
C ASN A 201 -24.55 -7.10 5.76
N PRO A 202 -25.65 -6.48 6.20
CA PRO A 202 -26.82 -6.08 5.40
C PRO A 202 -26.48 -4.99 4.35
N PRO A 203 -27.23 -4.88 3.23
CA PRO A 203 -27.00 -3.84 2.23
C PRO A 203 -27.17 -2.43 2.79
N ILE A 204 -26.34 -1.48 2.34
CA ILE A 204 -26.54 -0.06 2.63
C ILE A 204 -27.87 0.40 2.01
N ASN A 205 -28.63 1.21 2.76
CA ASN A 205 -29.92 1.74 2.32
C ASN A 205 -29.80 2.45 0.96
N SER A 206 -30.63 2.03 0.00
CA SER A 206 -30.62 2.54 -1.38
C SER A 206 -30.79 4.05 -1.45
N ASP A 207 -31.60 4.65 -0.58
CA ASP A 207 -31.90 6.09 -0.60
C ASP A 207 -30.69 6.91 -0.13
N VAL A 208 -29.84 6.34 0.74
CA VAL A 208 -28.56 6.93 1.14
C VAL A 208 -27.59 6.92 -0.03
N LEU A 209 -27.46 5.78 -0.72
CA LEU A 209 -26.58 5.66 -1.89
C LEU A 209 -27.05 6.54 -3.05
N THR A 210 -28.36 6.61 -3.33
CA THR A 210 -28.95 7.50 -4.33
C THR A 210 -28.59 8.96 -4.07
N LYS A 211 -28.68 9.41 -2.81
CA LYS A 211 -28.28 10.77 -2.44
C LYS A 211 -26.77 10.98 -2.54
N ALA A 212 -25.97 10.02 -2.10
CA ALA A 212 -24.51 10.12 -2.10
C ALA A 212 -23.93 10.16 -3.53
N PHE A 213 -24.41 9.28 -4.41
CA PHE A 213 -23.94 9.18 -5.78
C PHE A 213 -24.72 10.08 -6.76
N GLN A 214 -25.82 10.69 -6.32
CA GLN A 214 -26.69 11.56 -7.12
C GLN A 214 -27.22 10.86 -8.39
N VAL A 215 -27.62 9.60 -8.24
CA VAL A 215 -28.15 8.76 -9.33
C VAL A 215 -29.54 8.22 -9.02
N GLU A 216 -30.28 7.82 -10.04
CA GLU A 216 -31.60 7.20 -9.87
C GLU A 216 -31.53 5.93 -9.02
N LYS A 217 -32.56 5.68 -8.20
CA LYS A 217 -32.68 4.48 -7.36
C LYS A 217 -32.54 3.18 -8.15
N LYS A 218 -33.08 3.13 -9.37
CA LYS A 218 -32.96 1.96 -10.27
C LYS A 218 -31.51 1.58 -10.59
N MET A 219 -30.60 2.56 -10.63
CA MET A 219 -29.18 2.32 -10.85
C MET A 219 -28.54 1.70 -9.61
N ILE A 220 -28.86 2.22 -8.42
CA ILE A 220 -28.41 1.62 -7.15
C ILE A 220 -28.93 0.19 -7.01
N ASP A 221 -30.22 -0.03 -7.26
CA ASP A 221 -30.83 -1.37 -7.21
C ASP A 221 -30.21 -2.33 -8.23
N TYR A 222 -29.70 -1.82 -9.36
CA TYR A 222 -28.95 -2.61 -10.33
C TYR A 222 -27.54 -2.95 -9.81
N LEU A 223 -26.84 -1.99 -9.20
CA LEU A 223 -25.49 -2.19 -8.65
C LEU A 223 -25.47 -3.10 -7.41
N GLN A 224 -26.58 -3.17 -6.66
CA GLN A 224 -26.72 -4.01 -5.46
C GLN A 224 -27.16 -5.45 -5.72
N LYS A 225 -27.34 -5.86 -6.99
CA LYS A 225 -27.64 -7.25 -7.38
C LYS A 225 -26.35 -8.06 -7.55
#